data_AF-A0A7R9VGT2-F1
#
_entry.id   AF-A0A7R9VGT2-F1
#
_cell.length_a   1.000
_cell.length_b   1.000
_cell.length_c   1.000
_cell.angle_alpha   90.00
_cell.angle_beta   90.00
_cell.angle_gamma   90.00
#
_symmetry.space_group_name_H-M   'P 1'
#
loop_
_entity.id
_entity.type
_entity.pdbx_description
1 polymer ?
#
loop_
_entity_poly.entity_id
_entity_poly.type
_entity_poly.pdbx_seq_one_letter_code
_entity_poly.pdbx_strand_id
1 'polypeptide(L)'
;MPGDGGDDHLILGSEACHCPSTGYAGGDLSVGWARAERYAHAILSDLAAGSNGWIEWNMVLDSIGGPNHLGNMCDAPLLAVPHRAVRNATSPVVPDTMPFEHADHPFGETLGDQWTREELNARGVPAEFLDVGVVVQPLYFYAGHISRYVRPGSRA
;
A
#
# COMPACT_ATOMS: atom_id res chain seq x y z
N MET A 1 -1.04 -41.91 9.39
CA MET A 1 -1.53 -42.43 8.11
C MET A 1 -0.46 -42.19 7.06
N PRO A 2 -0.26 -43.08 6.07
CA PRO A 2 0.59 -42.83 4.91
C PRO A 2 0.04 -41.63 4.12
N GLY A 3 0.94 -40.84 3.54
CA GLY A 3 0.66 -39.53 2.95
C GLY A 3 -0.42 -39.53 1.87
N ASP A 4 -1.35 -38.59 2.01
CA ASP A 4 -1.99 -38.03 0.82
C ASP A 4 -1.01 -37.02 0.19
N GLY A 5 -1.07 -36.85 -1.12
CA GLY A 5 -0.14 -36.00 -1.87
C GLY A 5 -0.36 -34.50 -1.71
N GLY A 6 -0.97 -34.03 -0.61
CA GLY A 6 -1.22 -32.61 -0.35
C GLY A 6 -0.03 -31.85 0.26
N ASP A 7 0.94 -32.56 0.84
CA ASP A 7 2.00 -32.00 1.70
C ASP A 7 3.22 -31.41 0.95
N ASP A 8 3.24 -31.49 -0.38
CA ASP A 8 4.34 -30.97 -1.23
C ASP A 8 4.03 -29.60 -1.85
N HIS A 9 3.03 -28.90 -1.34
CA HIS A 9 2.52 -27.67 -1.93
C HIS A 9 2.80 -26.45 -1.06
N LEU A 10 3.28 -25.38 -1.70
CA LEU A 10 3.43 -24.09 -1.05
C LEU A 10 2.06 -23.41 -0.95
N ILE A 11 1.64 -23.14 0.28
CA ILE A 11 0.53 -22.25 0.61
C ILE A 11 1.11 -20.86 0.84
N LEU A 12 0.63 -19.87 0.10
CA LEU A 12 1.12 -18.49 0.16
C LEU A 12 -0.07 -17.54 0.17
N GLY A 13 -0.19 -16.70 1.19
CA GLY A 13 -1.11 -15.57 1.18
C GLY A 13 -0.59 -14.53 0.18
N SER A 14 -1.12 -14.51 -1.03
CA SER A 14 -0.57 -13.70 -2.13
C SER A 14 -0.98 -12.24 -2.12
N GLU A 15 -1.98 -11.89 -1.31
CA GLU A 15 -2.47 -10.52 -1.14
C GLU A 15 -3.16 -10.40 0.22
N ALA A 16 -3.06 -9.23 0.83
CA ALA A 16 -4.16 -8.69 1.62
C ALA A 16 -4.04 -7.18 1.77
N CYS A 17 -5.14 -6.57 2.17
CA CYS A 17 -5.29 -5.13 2.32
C CYS A 17 -6.26 -4.83 3.46
N HIS A 18 -6.23 -3.62 3.99
CA HIS A 18 -7.33 -3.08 4.79
C HIS A 18 -8.19 -2.16 3.93
N CYS A 19 -9.46 -2.50 3.73
CA CYS A 19 -10.45 -1.68 3.01
C CYS A 19 -11.81 -1.73 3.75
N PRO A 20 -12.77 -0.81 3.50
CA PRO A 20 -12.70 0.36 2.63
C PRO A 20 -12.06 1.58 3.29
N SER A 21 -11.54 1.46 4.52
CA SER A 21 -11.05 2.64 5.23
C SER A 21 -9.69 3.08 4.66
N THR A 22 -9.67 4.31 4.17
CA THR A 22 -8.71 4.84 3.21
C THR A 22 -7.54 5.57 3.85
N GLY A 23 -6.32 5.24 3.40
CA GLY A 23 -5.10 6.01 3.63
C GLY A 23 -4.81 6.38 5.09
N TYR A 24 -4.38 7.63 5.30
CA TYR A 24 -3.74 8.18 6.52
C TYR A 24 -4.61 8.16 7.80
N ALA A 25 -5.78 7.50 7.79
CA ALA A 25 -6.73 7.47 8.91
C ALA A 25 -7.06 8.87 9.48
N GLY A 26 -6.95 9.92 8.66
CA GLY A 26 -7.06 11.32 9.11
C GLY A 26 -6.00 11.76 10.11
N GLY A 27 -4.91 11.01 10.26
CA GLY A 27 -3.85 11.21 11.25
C GLY A 27 -4.12 10.55 12.61
N ASP A 28 -5.18 9.76 12.73
CA ASP A 28 -5.49 9.04 13.97
C ASP A 28 -4.60 7.79 14.11
N LEU A 29 -3.57 7.93 14.95
CA LEU A 29 -2.64 6.83 15.25
C LEU A 29 -3.33 5.62 15.88
N SER A 30 -4.42 5.79 16.64
CA SER A 30 -5.12 4.67 17.27
C SER A 30 -5.78 3.76 16.21
N VAL A 31 -6.31 4.36 15.15
CA VAL A 31 -6.86 3.64 14.01
C VAL A 31 -5.73 2.93 13.24
N GLY A 32 -4.61 3.61 12.99
CA GLY A 32 -3.44 3.01 12.33
C GLY A 32 -2.91 1.78 13.09
N TRP A 33 -2.81 1.86 14.42
CA TRP A 33 -2.40 0.72 15.25
C TRP A 33 -3.44 -0.40 15.25
N ALA A 34 -4.74 -0.09 15.35
CA ALA A 34 -5.79 -1.10 15.29
C ALA A 34 -5.78 -1.88 13.95
N ARG A 35 -5.46 -1.21 12.83
CA ARG A 35 -5.28 -1.88 11.53
C ARG A 35 -4.04 -2.77 11.51
N ALA A 36 -2.93 -2.28 12.03
CA ALA A 36 -1.69 -3.04 12.16
C ALA A 36 -1.85 -4.30 13.05
N GLU A 37 -2.60 -4.21 14.15
CA GLU A 37 -2.91 -5.36 15.00
C GLU A 37 -3.75 -6.42 14.28
N ARG A 38 -4.72 -6.00 13.45
CA ARG A 38 -5.49 -6.93 12.61
C ARG A 38 -4.60 -7.67 11.61
N TYR A 39 -3.63 -6.96 11.02
CA TYR A 39 -2.62 -7.55 10.13
C TYR A 39 -1.78 -8.59 10.85
N ALA A 40 -1.20 -8.23 12.01
CA ALA A 40 -0.42 -9.15 12.81
C ALA A 40 -1.24 -10.41 13.16
N HIS A 41 -2.50 -10.23 13.57
CA HIS A 41 -3.39 -11.34 13.88
C HIS A 41 -3.61 -12.28 12.68
N ALA A 42 -3.88 -11.72 11.50
CA ALA A 42 -4.07 -12.51 10.28
C ALA A 42 -2.79 -13.27 9.88
N ILE A 43 -1.66 -12.56 9.79
CA ILE A 43 -0.36 -13.15 9.43
C ILE A 43 0.01 -14.29 10.38
N LEU A 44 -0.10 -14.07 11.69
CA LEU A 44 0.21 -15.11 12.68
C LEU A 44 -0.75 -16.29 12.60
N SER A 45 -2.03 -16.05 12.32
CA SER A 45 -3.03 -17.11 12.15
C SER A 45 -2.72 -17.96 10.92
N ASP A 46 -2.41 -17.34 9.78
CA ASP A 46 -2.09 -18.03 8.53
C ASP A 46 -0.82 -18.87 8.67
N LEU A 47 0.24 -18.30 9.28
CA LEU A 47 1.49 -19.02 9.52
C LEU A 47 1.29 -20.19 10.51
N ALA A 48 0.44 -20.02 11.53
CA ALA A 48 0.10 -21.10 12.46
C ALA A 48 -0.73 -22.21 11.80
N ALA A 49 -1.50 -21.88 10.76
CA ALA A 49 -2.31 -22.80 9.97
C ALA A 49 -1.55 -23.47 8.80
N GLY A 50 -0.23 -23.25 8.68
CA GLY A 50 0.60 -23.92 7.67
C GLY A 50 0.92 -23.07 6.43
N SER A 51 0.56 -21.80 6.40
CA SER A 51 1.01 -20.89 5.34
C SER A 51 2.54 -20.73 5.37
N ASN A 52 3.13 -20.63 4.18
CA ASN A 52 4.57 -20.48 3.97
C ASN A 52 4.99 -19.01 3.91
N GLY A 53 4.03 -18.11 3.70
CA GLY A 53 4.29 -16.68 3.71
C GLY A 53 3.07 -15.83 3.45
N TRP A 54 3.32 -14.53 3.38
CA TRP A 54 2.30 -13.51 3.20
C TRP A 54 2.86 -12.35 2.35
N ILE A 55 2.03 -11.80 1.46
CA ILE A 55 2.37 -10.74 0.51
C ILE A 55 1.33 -9.63 0.66
N GLU A 56 1.81 -8.40 0.90
CA GLU A 56 1.00 -7.19 0.93
C GLU A 56 0.43 -6.87 -0.44
N TRP A 57 -0.74 -6.23 -0.48
CA TRP A 57 -1.33 -5.79 -1.73
C TRP A 57 -0.60 -4.61 -2.35
N ASN A 58 -0.81 -3.40 -1.82
CA ASN A 58 -0.13 -2.20 -2.32
C ASN A 58 1.00 -1.80 -1.38
N MET A 59 2.22 -1.68 -1.92
CA MET A 59 3.37 -1.23 -1.13
C MET A 59 3.28 0.26 -0.79
N VAL A 60 2.75 1.06 -1.72
CA VAL A 60 2.59 2.50 -1.59
C VAL A 60 1.27 2.91 -2.25
N LEU A 61 0.48 3.73 -1.57
CA LEU A 61 -0.69 4.42 -2.14
C LEU A 61 -0.62 5.90 -1.82
N ASP A 62 -1.50 6.72 -2.37
CA ASP A 62 -1.62 8.11 -1.96
C ASP A 62 -2.27 8.26 -0.56
N SER A 63 -2.37 9.49 -0.06
CA SER A 63 -2.97 9.78 1.24
C SER A 63 -4.43 9.30 1.42
N ILE A 64 -5.13 8.99 0.32
CA ILE A 64 -6.54 8.58 0.28
C ILE A 64 -6.70 7.11 -0.15
N GLY A 65 -5.60 6.37 -0.29
CA GLY A 65 -5.63 4.94 -0.64
C GLY A 65 -5.83 4.64 -2.13
N GLY A 66 -5.49 5.58 -3.00
CA GLY A 66 -5.52 5.44 -4.46
C GLY A 66 -4.14 5.61 -5.11
N PRO A 67 -4.08 5.81 -6.43
CA PRO A 67 -5.21 5.88 -7.36
C PRO A 67 -5.79 4.50 -7.68
N ASN A 68 -7.11 4.43 -7.91
CA ASN A 68 -7.78 3.21 -8.36
C ASN A 68 -8.84 3.55 -9.43
N HIS A 69 -8.78 2.88 -10.58
CA HIS A 69 -9.62 3.21 -11.74
C HIS A 69 -11.12 2.92 -11.57
N LEU A 70 -11.51 2.19 -10.52
CA LEU A 70 -12.90 1.94 -10.13
C LEU A 70 -13.26 2.56 -8.77
N GLY A 71 -12.37 3.37 -8.21
CA GLY A 71 -12.56 3.98 -6.88
C GLY A 71 -12.51 2.98 -5.72
N ASN A 72 -11.94 1.78 -5.93
CA ASN A 72 -11.74 0.79 -4.86
C ASN A 72 -10.50 1.14 -4.02
N MET A 73 -10.66 2.08 -3.11
CA MET A 73 -9.57 2.60 -2.29
C MET A 73 -9.28 1.71 -1.08
N CYS A 74 -8.00 1.56 -0.75
CA CYS A 74 -7.53 0.71 0.33
C CYS A 74 -6.34 1.34 1.06
N ASP A 75 -5.96 0.75 2.19
CA ASP A 75 -4.78 1.19 2.93
C ASP A 75 -3.49 0.58 2.35
N ALA A 76 -2.34 1.20 2.65
CA ALA A 76 -1.01 0.69 2.31
C ALA A 76 0.00 1.01 3.41
N PRO A 77 1.06 0.19 3.60
CA PRO A 77 2.05 0.44 4.65
C PRO A 77 2.78 1.79 4.52
N LEU A 78 2.95 2.25 3.29
CA LEU A 78 3.52 3.56 2.97
C LEU A 78 2.48 4.39 2.22
N LEU A 79 2.38 5.66 2.56
CA LEU A 79 1.57 6.61 1.80
C LEU A 79 2.46 7.67 1.16
N ALA A 80 2.39 7.79 -0.16
CA ALA A 80 2.91 8.92 -0.92
C ALA A 80 1.96 10.10 -0.70
N VAL A 81 2.39 11.03 0.15
CA VAL A 81 1.64 12.20 0.53
C VAL A 81 2.26 13.40 -0.18
N PRO A 82 1.78 13.78 -1.37
CA PRO A 82 2.16 15.05 -1.98
C PRO A 82 1.74 16.20 -1.05
N HIS A 83 2.31 17.40 -1.22
CA HIS A 83 2.01 18.60 -0.41
C HIS A 83 0.50 18.96 -0.29
N ARG A 84 -0.35 18.27 -1.06
CA ARG A 84 -1.83 18.24 -1.04
C ARG A 84 -2.44 17.85 0.33
N ALA A 85 -1.73 17.16 1.22
CA ALA A 85 -2.28 16.76 2.53
C ALA A 85 -2.08 17.78 3.66
N VAL A 86 -1.73 19.03 3.33
CA VAL A 86 -1.87 20.12 4.29
C VAL A 86 -3.36 20.34 4.48
N ARG A 87 -3.89 19.80 5.58
CA ARG A 87 -5.26 20.04 6.06
C ARG A 87 -5.41 21.55 6.30
N ASN A 88 -5.84 22.32 5.29
CA ASN A 88 -6.29 23.67 5.53
C ASN A 88 -7.62 23.58 6.29
N ALA A 89 -7.80 24.39 7.33
CA ALA A 89 -8.99 24.40 8.18
C ALA A 89 -10.33 24.60 7.43
N THR A 90 -10.25 24.92 6.12
CA THR A 90 -11.38 25.14 5.21
C THR A 90 -11.69 23.99 4.26
N SER A 91 -10.85 22.94 4.16
CA SER A 91 -11.09 21.80 3.25
C SER A 91 -11.20 20.48 4.03
N PRO A 92 -12.41 20.07 4.42
CA PRO A 92 -12.69 18.73 4.95
C PRO A 92 -12.76 17.65 3.85
N VAL A 93 -12.50 18.01 2.60
CA VAL A 93 -12.73 17.18 1.43
C VAL A 93 -11.43 16.45 1.07
N VAL A 94 -11.54 15.14 0.84
CA VAL A 94 -10.58 14.34 0.06
C VAL A 94 -10.13 15.20 -1.12
N PRO A 95 -8.82 15.46 -1.32
CA PRO A 95 -8.37 16.22 -2.49
C PRO A 95 -8.99 15.60 -3.75
N ASP A 96 -9.55 16.44 -4.62
CA ASP A 96 -10.09 15.94 -5.89
C ASP A 96 -9.02 15.08 -6.58
N THR A 97 -9.45 13.95 -7.15
CA THR A 97 -8.56 13.11 -7.96
C THR A 97 -7.94 13.99 -9.03
N MET A 98 -6.62 13.85 -9.21
CA MET A 98 -5.93 14.61 -10.23
C MET A 98 -6.56 14.33 -11.60
N PRO A 99 -6.53 15.28 -12.55
CA PRO A 99 -7.04 15.06 -13.90
C PRO A 99 -6.44 13.82 -14.58
N PHE A 100 -5.25 13.37 -14.13
CA PHE A 100 -4.54 12.20 -14.62
C PHE A 100 -4.73 10.91 -13.81
N GLU A 101 -5.45 10.95 -12.69
CA GLU A 101 -5.74 9.78 -11.83
C GLU A 101 -7.06 9.09 -12.27
N HIS A 102 -7.34 9.08 -13.57
CA HIS A 102 -8.51 8.41 -14.18
C HIS A 102 -8.07 7.43 -15.27
N ALA A 103 -8.80 6.33 -15.43
CA ALA A 103 -8.48 5.23 -16.35
C ALA A 103 -8.26 5.68 -17.80
N ASP A 104 -8.99 6.73 -18.20
CA ASP A 104 -9.02 7.24 -19.57
C ASP A 104 -8.02 8.38 -19.80
N HIS A 105 -7.19 8.73 -18.82
CA HIS A 105 -6.19 9.77 -19.01
C HIS A 105 -5.10 9.29 -19.98
N PRO A 106 -4.90 9.96 -21.14
CA PRO A 106 -3.86 9.59 -22.07
C PRO A 106 -2.50 9.87 -21.42
N PHE A 107 -1.79 8.83 -21.01
CA PHE A 107 -0.41 8.96 -20.55
C PHE A 107 0.48 9.33 -21.74
N GLY A 108 1.13 10.49 -21.64
CA GLY A 108 2.18 10.90 -22.55
C GLY A 108 3.51 10.19 -22.24
N GLU A 109 4.58 10.58 -22.93
CA GLU A 109 5.92 10.08 -22.63
C GLU A 109 6.34 10.40 -21.18
N THR A 110 7.00 9.45 -20.53
CA THR A 110 7.52 9.62 -19.16
C THR A 110 8.64 10.65 -19.15
N LEU A 111 8.31 11.89 -18.78
CA LEU A 111 9.27 13.00 -18.72
C LEU A 111 10.15 12.95 -17.45
N GLY A 112 9.77 12.22 -16.40
CA GLY A 112 10.40 12.33 -15.07
C GLY A 112 11.87 11.91 -15.00
N ASP A 113 12.30 10.97 -15.85
CA ASP A 113 13.60 10.31 -15.66
C ASP A 113 14.80 11.11 -16.23
N GLN A 114 14.55 12.10 -17.09
CA GLN A 114 15.60 12.80 -17.85
C GLN A 114 15.84 14.25 -17.40
N TRP A 115 15.06 14.76 -16.47
CA TRP A 115 14.99 16.20 -16.18
C TRP A 115 15.02 16.44 -14.68
N THR A 116 15.72 17.50 -14.26
CA THR A 116 15.71 17.96 -12.87
C THR A 116 14.34 18.52 -12.47
N ARG A 117 14.12 18.68 -11.17
CA ARG A 117 12.91 19.32 -10.63
C ARG A 117 12.66 20.70 -11.24
N GLU A 118 13.69 21.53 -11.31
CA GLU A 118 13.60 22.88 -11.85
C GLU A 118 13.28 22.86 -13.35
N GLU A 119 13.85 21.91 -14.09
CA GLU A 119 13.59 21.71 -15.51
C GLU A 119 12.18 21.18 -15.81
N LEU A 120 11.65 20.29 -14.96
CA LEU A 120 10.26 19.84 -15.04
C LEU A 120 9.31 20.99 -14.71
N ASN A 121 9.64 21.80 -13.71
CA ASN A 121 8.86 22.99 -13.37
C ASN A 121 8.83 24.02 -14.50
N ALA A 122 9.99 24.28 -15.12
CA ALA A 122 10.10 25.15 -16.29
C ALA A 122 9.32 24.64 -17.52
N ARG A 123 9.04 23.33 -17.60
CA ARG A 123 8.19 22.71 -18.63
C ARG A 123 6.70 22.76 -18.32
N GLY A 124 6.32 23.35 -17.19
CA GLY A 124 4.94 23.49 -16.78
C GLY A 124 4.43 22.33 -15.92
N VAL A 125 5.30 21.46 -15.39
CA VAL A 125 4.90 20.51 -14.33
C VAL A 125 4.88 21.26 -13.00
N PRO A 126 3.71 21.45 -12.36
CA PRO A 126 3.63 22.15 -11.08
C PRO A 126 4.55 21.55 -10.02
N ALA A 127 5.25 22.39 -9.24
CA ALA A 127 6.19 21.95 -8.21
C ALA A 127 5.53 21.04 -7.16
N GLU A 128 4.24 21.24 -6.90
CA GLU A 128 3.41 20.40 -6.02
C GLU A 128 3.27 18.94 -6.48
N PHE A 129 3.58 18.61 -7.74
CA PHE A 129 3.65 17.23 -8.24
C PHE A 129 5.07 16.67 -8.24
N LEU A 130 6.07 17.53 -8.04
CA LEU A 130 7.48 17.16 -7.96
C LEU A 130 7.93 16.89 -6.52
N ASP A 131 7.16 17.38 -5.54
CA ASP A 131 7.39 17.17 -4.11
C ASP A 131 6.44 16.12 -3.54
N VAL A 132 6.99 14.99 -3.14
CA VAL A 132 6.25 13.88 -2.49
C VAL A 132 6.85 13.62 -1.11
N GLY A 133 6.02 13.77 -0.07
CA GLY A 133 6.31 13.24 1.26
C GLY A 133 5.95 11.76 1.33
N VAL A 134 6.59 11.01 2.23
CA VAL A 134 6.22 9.63 2.53
C VAL A 134 5.80 9.55 3.99
N VAL A 135 4.59 9.05 4.23
CA VAL A 135 4.12 8.69 5.57
C VAL A 135 4.29 7.19 5.76
N VAL A 136 4.97 6.83 6.85
CA VAL A 136 5.17 5.44 7.27
C VAL A 136 4.08 5.10 8.28
N GLN A 137 3.20 4.15 7.92
CA GLN A 137 2.12 3.72 8.79
C GLN A 137 2.58 2.58 9.72
N PRO A 138 1.88 2.31 10.83
CA PRO A 138 2.18 1.16 11.68
C PRO A 138 2.19 -0.20 10.93
N LEU A 139 1.43 -0.33 9.84
CA LEU A 139 1.46 -1.52 8.97
C LEU A 139 2.86 -1.79 8.38
N TYR A 140 3.72 -0.76 8.26
CA TYR A 140 5.09 -0.88 7.75
C TYR A 140 5.92 -1.94 8.48
N PHE A 141 5.67 -2.19 9.76
CA PHE A 141 6.38 -3.24 10.51
C PHE A 141 6.08 -4.66 10.02
N TYR A 142 5.05 -4.83 9.20
CA TYR A 142 4.69 -6.10 8.56
C TYR A 142 4.87 -6.07 7.04
N ALA A 143 5.31 -4.94 6.48
CA ALA A 143 5.58 -4.79 5.06
C ALA A 143 6.85 -5.57 4.70
N GLY A 144 6.67 -6.80 4.23
CA GLY A 144 7.78 -7.64 3.79
C GLY A 144 7.41 -9.11 3.65
N HIS A 145 8.39 -9.91 3.23
CA HIS A 145 8.26 -11.36 3.14
C HIS A 145 8.45 -11.98 4.54
N ILE A 146 7.34 -12.24 5.23
CA ILE A 146 7.36 -13.02 6.46
C ILE A 146 7.29 -14.49 6.06
N SER A 147 8.45 -15.16 6.02
CA SER A 147 8.52 -16.60 5.80
C SER A 147 8.80 -17.32 7.11
N ARG A 148 8.13 -18.45 7.29
CA ARG A 148 8.54 -19.43 8.30
C ARG A 148 9.73 -20.20 7.74
N TYR A 149 10.75 -20.45 8.57
CA TYR A 149 11.76 -21.45 8.22
C TYR A 149 11.09 -22.84 8.15
N VAL A 150 10.86 -23.30 6.93
CA VAL A 150 10.38 -24.65 6.65
C VAL A 150 11.60 -25.57 6.70
N ARG A 151 11.74 -26.38 7.76
CA ARG A 151 12.82 -27.40 7.80
C ARG A 151 12.66 -28.32 6.60
N PRO A 152 13.74 -28.77 5.95
CA PRO A 152 13.66 -29.82 4.93
C PRO A 152 12.84 -31.01 5.44
N GLY A 153 11.74 -31.34 4.76
CA GLY A 153 10.80 -32.39 5.18
C GLY A 153 9.73 -31.97 6.19
N SER A 154 9.59 -30.68 6.52
CA SER A 154 8.42 -30.17 7.24
C SER A 154 7.20 -30.27 6.34
N ARG A 155 6.09 -30.75 6.92
CA ARG A 155 4.80 -30.95 6.27
C ARG A 155 3.76 -30.05 6.94
N ALA A 156 2.71 -29.69 6.23
CA ALA A 156 1.57 -28.96 6.79
C ALA A 156 0.75 -29.87 7.70
#